data_AF-A0A7J8IZ89-F1
#
_entry.id   AF-A0A7J8IZ89-F1
#
_cell.length_a   1.000
_cell.length_b   1.000
_cell.length_c   1.000
_cell.angle_alpha   90.00
_cell.angle_beta   90.00
_cell.angle_gamma   90.00
#
_symmetry.space_group_name_H-M   'P 1'
#
loop_
_entity.id
_entity.type
_entity.pdbx_description
1 polymer ?
#
loop_
_entity_poly.entity_id
_entity_poly.type
_entity_poly.pdbx_seq_one_letter_code
_entity_poly.pdbx_strand_id
1 'polypeptide(L)'
;MAAGLACLVLPLALQVYGPAYAGAAKMKVVEEPNTFGLNNPFLPQTSRLQPKRDPSPVSGPAHLFRLSGKCFSLVESTYKYEFCPFHNVTQHEQTFRWNAYSGILGIWHEWEITNNTFRGMWMRDGDSCHSRSRQSKVELTCGKSNRLAHVSEPSTCVYALTFETPLVCHPHSLLVYPALPMALQQRWDQVEQDLADELITPQGYEKLLRTLFEDAGYLKTPEESESTQQEGGAQGLVFENLESCNKAHKELSKEIKRLKSVLTEHGIPYTRPVETSSSEHLGSKTPTGRTAEQLRGNPGLLGNTL
;
A
#
# COMPACT_ATOMS: atom_id res chain seq x y z
N MET A 1 23.53 90.88 -59.53
CA MET A 1 24.41 90.47 -58.42
C MET A 1 23.73 89.30 -57.72
N ALA A 2 24.41 88.16 -57.69
CA ALA A 2 23.90 86.88 -57.19
C ALA A 2 23.91 86.86 -55.66
N ALA A 3 22.84 86.37 -55.05
CA ALA A 3 22.82 86.01 -53.63
C ALA A 3 22.28 84.57 -53.54
N GLY A 4 23.19 83.65 -53.22
CA GLY A 4 22.92 82.22 -53.13
C GLY A 4 22.08 81.88 -51.89
N LEU A 5 21.06 81.05 -52.10
CA LEU A 5 20.29 80.42 -51.03
C LEU A 5 21.10 79.30 -50.40
N ALA A 6 21.44 79.46 -49.12
CA ALA A 6 22.02 78.41 -48.30
C ALA A 6 20.91 77.50 -47.74
N CYS A 7 20.96 76.21 -48.10
CA CYS A 7 20.14 75.16 -47.52
C CYS A 7 20.57 74.88 -46.06
N LEU A 8 19.72 75.20 -45.10
CA LEU A 8 19.82 74.74 -43.71
C LEU A 8 18.95 73.48 -43.55
N VAL A 9 19.61 72.31 -43.47
CA VAL A 9 18.97 71.03 -43.17
C VAL A 9 18.98 70.83 -41.65
N LEU A 10 17.81 70.96 -41.02
CA LEU A 10 17.57 70.60 -39.62
C LEU A 10 17.34 69.08 -39.51
N PRO A 11 18.06 68.34 -38.66
CA PRO A 11 17.73 66.94 -38.43
C PRO A 11 16.54 66.85 -37.46
N LEU A 12 15.40 66.34 -37.94
CA LEU A 12 14.31 65.88 -37.08
C LEU A 12 14.77 64.61 -36.35
N ALA A 13 14.98 64.69 -35.04
CA ALA A 13 15.15 63.53 -34.19
C ALA A 13 13.78 62.86 -33.96
N LEU A 14 13.50 61.78 -34.71
CA LEU A 14 12.40 60.87 -34.42
C LEU A 14 12.79 59.97 -33.26
N GLN A 15 12.32 60.28 -32.04
CA GLN A 15 12.32 59.32 -30.94
C GLN A 15 11.24 58.27 -31.19
N VAL A 16 11.64 57.12 -31.73
CA VAL A 16 10.82 55.92 -31.75
C VAL A 16 10.84 55.33 -30.33
N TYR A 17 9.84 55.67 -29.53
CA TYR A 17 9.54 54.93 -28.31
C TYR A 17 8.91 53.59 -28.70
N GLY A 18 9.74 52.55 -28.82
CA GLY A 18 9.27 51.18 -28.88
C GLY A 18 8.58 50.80 -27.56
N PRO A 19 7.51 49.98 -27.59
CA PRO A 19 6.85 49.54 -26.37
C PRO A 19 7.85 48.77 -25.50
N ALA A 20 7.95 49.21 -24.25
CA ALA A 20 8.80 48.61 -23.24
C ALA A 20 8.54 47.10 -23.17
N TYR A 21 9.60 46.32 -23.24
CA TYR A 21 9.57 44.90 -22.90
C TYR A 21 9.00 44.78 -21.48
N ALA A 22 7.75 44.31 -21.37
CA ALA A 22 7.20 43.86 -20.11
C ALA A 22 8.13 42.75 -19.62
N GLY A 23 8.93 43.07 -18.60
CA GLY A 23 9.84 42.11 -17.98
C GLY A 23 9.05 40.86 -17.63
N ALA A 24 9.48 39.72 -18.17
CA ALA A 24 8.95 38.43 -17.78
C ALA A 24 9.12 38.31 -16.26
N ALA A 25 8.03 38.53 -15.52
CA ALA A 25 8.00 38.26 -14.11
C ALA A 25 8.32 36.78 -13.95
N LYS A 26 9.45 36.47 -13.31
CA LYS A 26 9.77 35.12 -12.88
C LYS A 26 8.71 34.70 -11.87
N MET A 27 7.61 34.15 -12.36
CA MET A 27 6.69 33.39 -11.52
C MET A 27 7.46 32.16 -11.06
N LYS A 28 8.02 32.26 -9.85
CA LYS A 28 8.42 31.06 -9.11
C LYS A 28 7.10 30.35 -8.82
N VAL A 29 6.92 29.16 -9.41
CA VAL A 29 5.88 28.24 -8.96
C VAL A 29 6.08 28.14 -7.44
N VAL A 30 5.09 28.61 -6.69
CA VAL A 30 5.03 28.33 -5.27
C VAL A 30 4.79 26.83 -5.22
N GLU A 31 5.87 26.08 -5.08
CA GLU A 31 5.78 24.70 -4.60
C GLU A 31 4.87 24.76 -3.38
N GLU A 32 3.89 23.84 -3.34
CA GLU A 32 3.00 23.68 -2.20
C GLU A 32 3.85 23.84 -0.93
N PRO A 33 3.45 24.72 0.01
CA PRO A 33 4.22 24.93 1.23
C PRO A 33 4.52 23.56 1.78
N ASN A 34 5.81 23.23 1.77
CA ASN A 34 6.33 21.88 1.91
C ASN A 34 5.42 21.02 2.77
N THR A 35 5.03 19.84 2.28
CA THR A 35 4.65 18.76 3.19
C THR A 35 5.89 18.53 4.09
N PHE A 36 5.94 19.25 5.21
CA PHE A 36 7.16 19.44 5.99
C PHE A 36 7.66 18.07 6.44
N GLY A 37 8.81 17.66 5.91
CA GLY A 37 9.59 16.52 6.43
C GLY A 37 9.67 15.25 5.58
N LEU A 38 8.93 15.10 4.46
CA LEU A 38 8.94 13.82 3.73
C LEU A 38 9.95 13.73 2.57
N ASN A 39 10.48 14.85 2.06
CA ASN A 39 11.41 14.87 0.92
C ASN A 39 12.70 15.68 1.17
N ASN A 40 13.17 15.80 2.41
CA ASN A 40 14.47 16.42 2.68
C ASN A 40 15.55 15.34 2.87
N PRO A 41 16.52 15.19 1.94
CA PRO A 41 17.59 14.20 2.07
C PRO A 41 18.55 14.45 3.25
N PHE A 42 18.40 15.58 3.96
CA PHE A 42 19.27 15.99 5.07
C PHE A 42 18.59 15.99 6.45
N LEU A 43 17.32 15.58 6.57
CA LEU A 43 16.68 15.32 7.87
C LEU A 43 16.77 13.82 8.18
N PRO A 44 17.06 13.40 9.44
CA PRO A 44 16.98 11.99 9.79
C PRO A 44 15.57 11.48 9.51
N GLN A 45 15.43 10.31 8.88
CA GLN A 45 14.16 9.65 8.52
C GLN A 45 13.30 9.22 9.74
N THR A 46 13.51 9.85 10.90
CA THR A 46 12.89 9.53 12.18
C THR A 46 11.40 9.90 12.26
N SER A 47 10.80 10.46 11.21
CA SER A 47 9.38 10.81 11.14
C SER A 47 8.59 9.96 10.15
N ARG A 48 9.11 8.80 9.71
CA ARG A 48 8.29 7.85 8.95
C ARG A 48 7.45 7.04 9.93
N LEU A 49 6.14 7.28 9.93
CA LEU A 49 5.18 6.52 10.73
C LEU A 49 5.43 5.02 10.55
N GLN A 50 5.66 4.31 11.65
CA GLN A 50 5.87 2.86 11.63
C GLN A 50 4.54 2.18 11.99
N PRO A 51 4.00 1.34 11.10
CA PRO A 51 2.80 0.58 11.40
C PRO A 51 3.10 -0.46 12.50
N LYS A 52 2.11 -0.72 13.37
CA LYS A 52 2.22 -1.73 14.43
C LYS A 52 2.39 -3.14 13.89
N ARG A 53 1.81 -3.41 12.72
CA ARG A 53 1.94 -4.68 12.00
C ARG A 53 2.00 -4.45 10.48
N ASP A 54 2.41 -5.48 9.77
CA ASP A 54 2.32 -5.49 8.32
C ASP A 54 0.86 -5.53 7.83
N PRO A 55 0.54 -4.85 6.71
CA PRO A 55 -0.77 -4.93 6.10
C PRO A 55 -1.07 -6.36 5.64
N SER A 56 -2.35 -6.70 5.63
CA SER A 56 -2.78 -8.01 5.14
C SER A 56 -2.44 -8.17 3.66
N PRO A 57 -2.27 -9.40 3.15
CA PRO A 57 -2.02 -9.61 1.72
C PRO A 57 -3.08 -8.94 0.85
N VAL A 58 -2.68 -8.48 -0.33
CA VAL A 58 -3.61 -7.89 -1.30
C VAL A 58 -4.57 -8.97 -1.77
N SER A 59 -5.86 -8.80 -1.48
CA SER A 59 -6.93 -9.73 -1.83
C SER A 59 -8.17 -8.98 -2.33
N GLY A 60 -9.09 -9.70 -2.96
CA GLY A 60 -10.34 -9.14 -3.47
C GLY A 60 -10.33 -8.94 -4.99
N PRO A 61 -11.09 -7.95 -5.51
CA PRO A 61 -11.23 -7.76 -6.95
C PRO A 61 -9.91 -7.37 -7.63
N ALA A 62 -9.44 -8.20 -8.58
CA ALA A 62 -8.15 -8.02 -9.23
C ALA A 62 -7.96 -6.66 -9.92
N HIS A 63 -9.05 -6.08 -10.43
CA HIS A 63 -9.01 -4.78 -11.09
C HIS A 63 -8.65 -3.62 -10.14
N LEU A 64 -8.80 -3.79 -8.82
CA LEU A 64 -8.40 -2.81 -7.81
C LEU A 64 -6.91 -2.90 -7.46
N PHE A 65 -6.22 -3.99 -7.77
CA PHE A 65 -4.81 -4.19 -7.38
C PHE A 65 -3.87 -3.13 -7.98
N ARG A 66 -4.27 -2.50 -9.08
CA ARG A 66 -3.56 -1.36 -9.70
C ARG A 66 -3.52 -0.08 -8.84
N LEU A 67 -4.31 -0.04 -7.77
CA LEU A 67 -4.30 1.02 -6.78
C LEU A 67 -3.28 0.74 -5.66
N SER A 68 -2.85 -0.50 -5.50
CA SER A 68 -1.80 -0.86 -4.55
C SER A 68 -0.50 -0.13 -4.89
N GLY A 69 0.18 0.38 -3.87
CA GLY A 69 1.40 1.19 -4.01
C GLY A 69 1.17 2.65 -4.46
N LYS A 70 -0.09 3.09 -4.61
CA LYS A 70 -0.44 4.50 -4.84
C LYS A 70 -1.11 5.07 -3.61
N CYS A 71 -0.86 6.35 -3.34
CA CYS A 71 -1.44 7.04 -2.20
C CYS A 71 -2.20 8.28 -2.67
N PHE A 72 -3.34 8.55 -2.03
CA PHE A 72 -4.24 9.63 -2.38
C PHE A 72 -4.48 10.49 -1.15
N SER A 73 -4.16 11.78 -1.25
CA SER A 73 -4.29 12.71 -0.15
C SER A 73 -5.51 13.63 -0.29
N LEU A 74 -6.18 13.90 0.82
CA LEU A 74 -7.20 14.93 0.96
C LEU A 74 -6.81 15.85 2.12
N VAL A 75 -6.80 17.15 1.89
CA VAL A 75 -6.65 18.15 2.96
C VAL A 75 -8.05 18.61 3.35
N GLU A 76 -8.44 18.34 4.59
CA GLU A 76 -9.72 18.75 5.15
C GLU A 76 -9.45 19.50 6.45
N SER A 77 -9.85 20.78 6.48
CA SER A 77 -9.56 21.71 7.57
C SER A 77 -8.06 21.82 7.90
N THR A 78 -7.61 21.36 9.08
CA THR A 78 -6.21 21.43 9.53
C THR A 78 -5.42 20.15 9.30
N TYR A 79 -6.05 19.10 8.75
CA TYR A 79 -5.44 17.78 8.59
C TYR A 79 -5.34 17.39 7.13
N LYS A 80 -4.20 16.78 6.78
CA LYS A 80 -3.99 16.05 5.52
C LYS A 80 -4.14 14.57 5.82
N TYR A 81 -5.16 13.97 5.24
CA TYR A 81 -5.37 12.52 5.25
C TYR A 81 -4.73 11.93 4.01
N GLU A 82 -4.07 10.80 4.16
CA GLU A 82 -3.51 10.05 3.05
C GLU A 82 -3.97 8.60 3.14
N PHE A 83 -4.56 8.12 2.04
CA PHE A 83 -5.03 6.74 1.92
C PHE A 83 -4.23 6.03 0.85
N CYS A 84 -3.56 4.94 1.25
CA CYS A 84 -2.87 4.03 0.36
C CYS A 84 -3.63 2.69 0.33
N PRO A 85 -4.40 2.37 -0.73
CA PRO A 85 -5.15 1.12 -0.83
C PRO A 85 -4.26 -0.10 -0.57
N PHE A 86 -4.79 -1.05 0.22
CA PHE A 86 -4.10 -2.27 0.67
C PHE A 86 -2.86 -2.06 1.56
N HIS A 87 -2.61 -0.84 2.04
CA HIS A 87 -1.49 -0.54 2.94
C HIS A 87 -2.01 0.06 4.24
N ASN A 88 -2.18 1.38 4.30
CA ASN A 88 -2.59 2.09 5.51
C ASN A 88 -3.31 3.40 5.18
N VAL A 89 -3.89 3.98 6.23
CA VAL A 89 -4.45 5.33 6.25
C VAL A 89 -3.67 6.14 7.26
N THR A 90 -3.19 7.32 6.87
CA THR A 90 -2.45 8.22 7.75
C THR A 90 -3.13 9.59 7.86
N GLN A 91 -2.85 10.27 8.97
CA GLN A 91 -3.28 11.63 9.24
C GLN A 91 -2.06 12.47 9.58
N HIS A 92 -1.96 13.64 8.96
CA HIS A 92 -0.88 14.60 9.19
C HIS A 92 -1.47 15.98 9.44
N GLU A 93 -1.31 16.49 10.66
CA GLU A 93 -1.65 17.87 11.00
C GLU A 93 -0.78 18.84 10.18
N GLN A 94 -1.41 19.83 9.54
CA GLN A 94 -0.74 20.81 8.66
C GLN A 94 -0.33 22.10 9.40
N THR A 95 -0.47 22.15 10.72
CA THR A 95 -0.10 23.34 11.50
C THR A 95 1.41 23.48 11.61
N PHE A 96 1.92 24.71 11.64
CA PHE A 96 3.36 25.00 11.81
C PHE A 96 3.82 24.85 13.27
N ARG A 97 3.36 23.79 13.94
CA ARG A 97 3.74 23.47 15.32
C ARG A 97 4.92 22.51 15.28
N TRP A 98 5.88 22.69 16.18
CA TRP A 98 7.03 21.80 16.30
C TRP A 98 6.63 20.36 16.70
N ASN A 99 5.43 20.18 17.24
CA ASN A 99 4.83 18.91 17.67
C ASN A 99 3.51 18.60 16.96
N ALA A 100 3.39 18.94 15.67
CA ALA A 100 2.21 18.60 14.86
C ALA A 100 1.92 17.09 14.91
N TYR A 101 0.67 16.71 15.12
CA TYR A 101 0.29 15.30 15.18
C TYR A 101 0.45 14.63 13.81
N SER A 102 1.09 13.47 13.80
CA SER A 102 1.10 12.56 12.65
C SER A 102 0.88 11.14 13.15
N GLY A 103 -0.02 10.41 12.52
CA GLY A 103 -0.39 9.09 13.00
C GLY A 103 -1.09 8.21 11.99
N ILE A 104 -1.15 6.92 12.30
CA ILE A 104 -1.82 5.90 11.48
C ILE A 104 -3.26 5.73 11.98
N LEU A 105 -4.23 5.91 11.09
CA LEU A 105 -5.65 5.74 11.39
C LEU A 105 -6.14 4.30 11.16
N GLY A 106 -5.35 3.48 10.50
CA GLY A 106 -5.59 2.06 10.30
C GLY A 106 -4.66 1.44 9.25
N ILE A 107 -4.52 0.14 9.32
CA ILE A 107 -3.70 -0.73 8.47
C ILE A 107 -4.65 -1.71 7.79
N TRP A 108 -4.42 -2.01 6.51
CA TRP A 108 -5.27 -2.90 5.72
C TRP A 108 -5.48 -4.26 6.39
N HIS A 109 -6.74 -4.57 6.71
CA HIS A 109 -7.10 -5.74 7.51
C HIS A 109 -7.96 -6.73 6.71
N GLU A 110 -9.17 -6.33 6.33
CA GLU A 110 -10.14 -7.22 5.68
C GLU A 110 -11.17 -6.42 4.87
N TRP A 111 -11.93 -7.13 4.04
CA TRP A 111 -13.07 -6.58 3.34
C TRP A 111 -14.32 -6.59 4.22
N GLU A 112 -15.18 -5.60 4.04
CA GLU A 112 -16.57 -5.68 4.46
C GLU A 112 -17.40 -6.23 3.31
N ILE A 113 -18.02 -7.38 3.52
CA ILE A 113 -18.90 -8.03 2.54
C ILE A 113 -20.33 -7.97 3.04
N THR A 114 -21.25 -7.50 2.21
CA THR A 114 -22.69 -7.49 2.50
C THR A 114 -23.43 -7.92 1.25
N ASN A 115 -24.35 -8.88 1.38
CA ASN A 115 -25.12 -9.43 0.26
C ASN A 115 -24.24 -9.86 -0.91
N ASN A 116 -23.15 -10.59 -0.64
CA ASN A 116 -22.20 -11.08 -1.65
C ASN A 116 -21.53 -9.97 -2.50
N THR A 117 -21.46 -8.75 -1.95
CA THR A 117 -20.79 -7.59 -2.55
C THR A 117 -19.77 -6.99 -1.61
N PHE A 118 -18.61 -6.60 -2.14
CA PHE A 118 -17.62 -5.81 -1.42
C PHE A 118 -18.17 -4.40 -1.19
N ARG A 119 -18.32 -4.01 0.08
CA ARG A 119 -18.85 -2.69 0.47
C ARG A 119 -17.78 -1.72 0.89
N GLY A 120 -16.76 -2.20 1.60
CA GLY A 120 -15.69 -1.34 2.08
C GLY A 120 -14.47 -2.11 2.51
N MET A 121 -13.42 -1.36 2.80
CA MET A 121 -12.15 -1.86 3.30
C MET A 121 -12.03 -1.49 4.78
N TRP A 122 -11.88 -2.49 5.64
CA TRP A 122 -11.56 -2.27 7.05
C TRP A 122 -10.06 -2.08 7.22
N MET A 123 -9.71 -0.95 7.82
CA MET A 123 -8.35 -0.58 8.19
C MET A 123 -8.29 -0.57 9.73
N ARG A 124 -7.60 -1.51 10.35
CA ARG A 124 -7.56 -1.68 11.82
C ARG A 124 -6.15 -1.47 12.36
N ASP A 125 -5.97 -1.58 13.67
CA ASP A 125 -4.64 -1.55 14.31
C ASP A 125 -3.83 -0.28 14.04
N GLY A 126 -4.51 0.87 13.92
CA GLY A 126 -3.85 2.17 13.90
C GLY A 126 -3.21 2.54 15.24
N ASP A 127 -2.81 3.80 15.35
CA ASP A 127 -2.22 4.34 16.56
C ASP A 127 -3.14 4.17 17.77
N SER A 128 -2.54 4.01 18.95
CA SER A 128 -3.30 3.86 20.19
C SER A 128 -4.12 5.11 20.49
N CYS A 129 -5.37 4.92 20.87
CA CYS A 129 -6.34 5.98 21.13
C CYS A 129 -7.22 5.58 22.32
N HIS A 130 -6.82 6.04 23.51
CA HIS A 130 -7.43 5.62 24.77
C HIS A 130 -7.31 4.09 24.96
N SER A 131 -8.42 3.37 25.11
CA SER A 131 -8.47 1.92 25.32
C SER A 131 -8.52 1.09 24.03
N ARG A 132 -8.53 1.74 22.86
CA ARG A 132 -8.62 1.07 21.55
C ARG A 132 -7.59 1.61 20.57
N SER A 133 -7.26 0.82 19.56
CA SER A 133 -6.51 1.32 18.40
C SER A 133 -7.45 2.11 17.49
N ARG A 134 -6.92 3.15 16.82
CA ARG A 134 -7.66 3.82 15.75
C ARG A 134 -8.01 2.82 14.65
N GLN A 135 -9.20 2.96 14.09
CA GLN A 135 -9.67 2.16 12.97
C GLN A 135 -10.41 3.03 11.97
N SER A 136 -10.33 2.66 10.70
CA SER A 136 -10.95 3.38 9.61
C SER A 136 -11.72 2.42 8.71
N LYS A 137 -12.90 2.83 8.28
CA LYS A 137 -13.68 2.15 7.25
C LYS A 137 -13.60 2.97 5.96
N VAL A 138 -13.12 2.36 4.88
CA VAL A 138 -13.06 3.02 3.57
C VAL A 138 -14.16 2.46 2.67
N GLU A 139 -15.13 3.29 2.32
CA GLU A 139 -16.17 2.96 1.35
C GLU A 139 -15.71 3.33 -0.07
N LEU A 140 -15.89 2.40 -1.00
CA LEU A 140 -15.54 2.60 -2.42
C LEU A 140 -16.75 3.10 -3.19
N THR A 141 -16.62 4.23 -3.87
CA THR A 141 -17.71 4.85 -4.64
C THR A 141 -17.28 5.13 -6.08
N CYS A 142 -18.24 5.09 -7.00
CA CYS A 142 -18.00 5.41 -8.40
C CYS A 142 -17.65 6.90 -8.53
N GLY A 143 -16.51 7.19 -9.16
CA GLY A 143 -16.06 8.56 -9.42
C GLY A 143 -15.32 8.69 -10.74
N LYS A 144 -15.13 9.93 -11.19
CA LYS A 144 -14.43 10.22 -12.47
C LYS A 144 -12.92 10.01 -12.39
N SER A 145 -12.35 10.14 -11.20
CA SER A 145 -10.92 10.01 -10.92
C SER A 145 -10.70 9.24 -9.62
N ASN A 146 -9.50 8.67 -9.47
CA ASN A 146 -9.07 8.06 -8.21
C ASN A 146 -8.73 9.16 -7.21
N ARG A 147 -9.56 9.38 -6.19
CA ARG A 147 -9.27 10.36 -5.14
C ARG A 147 -9.98 10.03 -3.84
N LEU A 148 -9.38 10.45 -2.73
CA LEU A 148 -10.06 10.49 -1.44
C LEU A 148 -11.05 11.66 -1.46
N ALA A 149 -12.35 11.37 -1.38
CA ALA A 149 -13.41 12.35 -1.58
C ALA A 149 -13.88 13.00 -0.28
N HIS A 150 -13.96 12.21 0.80
CA HIS A 150 -14.42 12.70 2.10
C HIS A 150 -13.80 11.88 3.25
N VAL A 151 -13.55 12.54 4.38
CA VAL A 151 -13.12 11.91 5.63
C VAL A 151 -13.95 12.45 6.79
N SER A 152 -14.43 11.56 7.66
CA SER A 152 -15.16 11.93 8.87
C SER A 152 -14.75 11.07 10.06
N GLU A 153 -14.91 11.59 11.27
CA GLU A 153 -14.75 10.85 12.53
C GLU A 153 -16.12 10.70 13.19
N PRO A 154 -16.96 9.73 12.76
CA PRO A 154 -18.30 9.54 13.31
C PRO A 154 -18.31 9.18 14.81
N SER A 155 -17.24 8.55 15.31
CA SER A 155 -17.04 8.33 16.74
C SER A 155 -15.56 8.38 17.06
N THR A 156 -15.22 8.71 18.31
CA THR A 156 -13.83 8.92 18.73
C THR A 156 -12.93 7.73 18.36
N CYS A 157 -11.83 7.97 17.66
CA CYS A 157 -10.89 6.95 17.15
C CYS A 157 -11.44 6.05 16.02
N VAL A 158 -12.63 6.32 15.48
CA VAL A 158 -13.23 5.57 14.37
C VAL A 158 -13.51 6.52 13.22
N TYR A 159 -12.86 6.25 12.10
CA TYR A 159 -12.93 7.11 10.92
C TYR A 159 -13.73 6.43 9.80
N ALA A 160 -14.45 7.23 9.04
CA ALA A 160 -15.13 6.82 7.82
C ALA A 160 -14.61 7.64 6.66
N LEU A 161 -14.08 6.96 5.64
CA LEU A 161 -13.50 7.56 4.45
C LEU A 161 -14.31 7.13 3.23
N THR A 162 -14.54 8.06 2.31
CA THR A 162 -15.13 7.76 1.00
C THR A 162 -14.07 7.92 -0.07
N PHE A 163 -13.72 6.82 -0.73
CA PHE A 163 -12.77 6.81 -1.84
C PHE A 163 -13.52 6.69 -3.16
N GLU A 164 -13.31 7.66 -4.04
CA GLU A 164 -13.88 7.67 -5.38
C GLU A 164 -12.92 7.03 -6.37
N THR A 165 -13.43 6.14 -7.22
CA THR A 165 -12.64 5.54 -8.30
C THR A 165 -13.53 5.15 -9.49
N PRO A 166 -13.07 5.34 -10.74
CA PRO A 166 -13.77 4.84 -11.93
C PRO A 166 -13.82 3.31 -11.99
N LEU A 167 -12.96 2.63 -11.21
CA LEU A 167 -12.82 1.18 -11.22
C LEU A 167 -14.05 0.46 -10.66
N VAL A 168 -14.84 1.13 -9.81
CA VAL A 168 -16.03 0.55 -9.18
C VAL A 168 -17.35 1.03 -9.81
N CYS A 169 -17.28 1.72 -10.95
CA CYS A 169 -18.48 2.26 -11.61
C CYS A 169 -19.34 1.21 -12.31
N HIS A 170 -18.77 0.07 -12.68
CA HIS A 170 -19.54 -1.02 -13.28
C HIS A 170 -20.37 -1.74 -12.20
N PRO A 171 -21.67 -2.05 -12.43
CA PRO A 171 -22.53 -2.66 -11.41
C PRO A 171 -22.01 -4.00 -10.88
N HIS A 172 -21.23 -4.72 -11.71
CA HIS A 172 -20.65 -6.01 -11.35
C HIS A 172 -19.20 -5.94 -10.84
N SER A 173 -18.63 -4.74 -10.66
CA SER A 173 -17.24 -4.57 -10.24
C SER A 173 -16.98 -5.10 -8.83
N LEU A 174 -17.95 -4.92 -7.92
CA LEU A 174 -17.81 -5.26 -6.51
C LEU A 174 -18.49 -6.59 -6.13
N LEU A 175 -18.86 -7.43 -7.10
CA LEU A 175 -19.38 -8.76 -6.81
C LEU A 175 -18.28 -9.68 -6.28
N VAL A 176 -18.58 -10.45 -5.25
CA VAL A 176 -17.61 -11.37 -4.64
C VAL A 176 -17.38 -12.60 -5.51
N TYR A 177 -18.46 -13.21 -6.02
CA TYR A 177 -18.37 -14.45 -6.80
C TYR A 177 -17.36 -14.40 -7.97
N PRO A 178 -17.38 -13.37 -8.86
CA PRO A 178 -16.42 -13.29 -9.96
C PRO A 178 -14.98 -12.98 -9.51
N ALA A 179 -14.78 -12.44 -8.30
CA ALA A 179 -13.45 -12.13 -7.78
C ALA A 179 -12.76 -13.37 -7.19
N LEU A 180 -13.52 -14.42 -6.87
CA LEU A 180 -12.99 -15.65 -6.28
C LEU A 180 -12.17 -16.47 -7.29
N PRO A 181 -11.14 -17.19 -6.82
CA PRO A 181 -10.49 -18.23 -7.60
C PRO A 181 -11.47 -19.34 -8.02
N MET A 182 -11.22 -19.96 -9.18
CA MET A 182 -12.08 -21.02 -9.75
C MET A 182 -12.42 -22.14 -8.76
N ALA A 183 -11.45 -22.58 -7.96
CA ALA A 183 -11.68 -23.64 -6.96
C ALA A 183 -12.69 -23.20 -5.87
N LEU A 184 -12.66 -21.94 -5.45
CA LEU A 184 -13.60 -21.40 -4.48
C LEU A 184 -14.96 -21.08 -5.12
N GLN A 185 -15.00 -20.72 -6.40
CA GLN A 185 -16.26 -20.58 -7.14
C GLN A 185 -17.00 -21.92 -7.21
N GLN A 186 -16.31 -23.01 -7.57
CA GLN A 186 -16.91 -24.35 -7.60
C GLN A 186 -17.42 -24.79 -6.23
N ARG A 187 -16.68 -24.47 -5.16
CA ARG A 187 -17.14 -24.73 -3.79
C ARG A 187 -18.37 -23.90 -3.43
N TRP A 188 -18.44 -22.65 -3.88
CA TRP A 188 -19.64 -21.83 -3.73
C TRP A 188 -20.82 -22.48 -4.47
N ASP A 189 -20.64 -22.85 -5.74
CA ASP A 189 -21.70 -23.47 -6.56
C ASP A 189 -22.26 -24.73 -5.88
N GLN A 190 -21.41 -25.55 -5.28
CA GLN A 190 -21.83 -26.71 -4.49
C GLN A 190 -22.67 -26.30 -3.27
N VAL A 191 -22.26 -25.26 -2.55
CA VAL A 191 -22.99 -24.77 -1.37
C VAL A 191 -24.36 -24.20 -1.75
N GLU A 192 -24.48 -23.54 -2.90
CA GLU A 192 -25.77 -23.08 -3.45
C GLU A 192 -26.66 -24.26 -3.84
N GLN A 193 -26.07 -25.28 -4.49
CA GLN A 193 -26.78 -26.50 -4.84
C GLN A 193 -27.27 -27.25 -3.60
N ASP A 194 -26.42 -27.41 -2.59
CA ASP A 194 -26.78 -28.06 -1.31
C ASP A 194 -27.91 -27.30 -0.59
N LEU A 195 -27.94 -25.96 -0.68
CA LEU A 195 -29.04 -25.15 -0.15
C LEU A 195 -30.33 -25.37 -0.94
N ALA A 196 -30.25 -25.40 -2.28
CA ALA A 196 -31.39 -25.63 -3.17
C ALA A 196 -31.98 -27.04 -3.02
N ASP A 197 -31.13 -28.02 -2.75
CA ASP A 197 -31.50 -29.42 -2.46
C ASP A 197 -31.95 -29.62 -1.00
N GLU A 198 -32.04 -28.55 -0.21
CA GLU A 198 -32.44 -28.53 1.21
C GLU A 198 -31.56 -29.41 2.12
N LEU A 199 -30.31 -29.67 1.71
CA LEU A 199 -29.34 -30.45 2.49
C LEU A 199 -28.71 -29.64 3.64
N ILE A 200 -28.71 -28.31 3.50
CA ILE A 200 -28.20 -27.38 4.50
C ILE A 200 -29.26 -26.32 4.86
N THR A 201 -29.15 -25.80 6.08
CA THR A 201 -29.99 -24.68 6.53
C THR A 201 -29.44 -23.34 6.03
N PRO A 202 -30.25 -22.27 5.98
CA PRO A 202 -29.77 -20.92 5.65
C PRO A 202 -28.63 -20.45 6.56
N GLN A 203 -28.65 -20.80 7.84
CA GLN A 203 -27.56 -20.51 8.78
C GLN A 203 -26.29 -21.30 8.44
N GLY A 204 -26.44 -22.56 8.01
CA GLY A 204 -25.35 -23.38 7.52
C GLY A 204 -24.71 -22.78 6.27
N TYR A 205 -25.53 -22.32 5.33
CA TYR A 205 -25.09 -21.61 4.13
C TYR A 205 -24.26 -20.36 4.47
N GLU A 206 -24.75 -19.49 5.35
CA GLU A 206 -24.00 -18.28 5.78
C GLU A 206 -22.65 -18.63 6.42
N LYS A 207 -22.62 -19.68 7.26
CA LYS A 207 -21.38 -20.15 7.88
C LYS A 207 -20.39 -20.68 6.84
N LEU A 208 -20.87 -21.46 5.87
CA LEU A 208 -20.03 -22.01 4.80
C LEU A 208 -19.48 -20.89 3.91
N LEU A 209 -20.30 -19.91 3.52
CA LEU A 209 -19.82 -18.74 2.79
C LEU A 209 -18.78 -17.94 3.56
N ARG A 210 -18.99 -17.75 4.87
CA ARG A 210 -17.98 -17.08 5.71
C ARG A 210 -16.64 -17.81 5.66
N THR A 211 -16.64 -19.14 5.84
CA THR A 211 -15.41 -19.95 5.75
C THR A 211 -14.75 -19.83 4.39
N LEU A 212 -15.54 -19.77 3.32
CA LEU A 212 -15.05 -19.59 1.95
C LEU A 212 -14.39 -18.22 1.76
N PHE A 213 -14.93 -17.16 2.36
CA PHE A 213 -14.33 -15.82 2.31
C PHE A 213 -13.09 -15.69 3.18
N GLU A 214 -13.01 -16.43 4.29
CA GLU A 214 -11.80 -16.57 5.09
C GLU A 214 -10.70 -17.29 4.29
N ASP A 215 -11.02 -18.40 3.62
CA ASP A 215 -10.10 -19.15 2.75
C ASP A 215 -9.63 -18.31 1.55
N ALA A 216 -10.49 -17.42 1.03
CA ALA A 216 -10.14 -16.46 -0.02
C ALA A 216 -9.24 -15.31 0.48
N GLY A 217 -9.04 -15.19 1.79
CA GLY A 217 -8.32 -14.08 2.42
C GLY A 217 -9.07 -12.75 2.35
N TYR A 218 -10.40 -12.79 2.22
CA TYR A 218 -11.23 -11.57 2.21
C TYR A 218 -11.66 -11.17 3.62
N LEU A 219 -11.91 -12.16 4.49
CA LEU A 219 -12.23 -11.98 5.89
C LEU A 219 -11.12 -12.57 6.76
N LYS A 220 -10.96 -12.02 7.96
CA LYS A 220 -10.06 -12.59 8.96
C LYS A 220 -10.80 -13.50 9.91
N THR A 221 -10.12 -14.55 10.37
CA THR A 221 -10.68 -15.45 11.39
C THR A 221 -10.80 -14.68 12.72
N PRO A 222 -11.78 -15.05 13.58
CA PRO A 222 -11.92 -14.43 14.89
C PRO A 222 -10.62 -14.45 15.71
N GLU A 223 -9.88 -15.55 15.66
CA GLU A 223 -8.61 -15.72 16.37
C GLU A 223 -7.51 -14.76 15.87
N GLU A 224 -7.42 -14.53 14.55
CA GLU A 224 -6.53 -13.52 13.99
C GLU A 224 -6.96 -12.10 14.38
N SER A 225 -8.28 -11.85 14.48
CA SER A 225 -8.80 -10.53 14.87
C SER A 225 -8.60 -10.22 16.36
N GLU A 226 -8.63 -11.25 17.23
CA GLU A 226 -8.44 -11.11 18.68
C GLU A 226 -6.96 -11.04 19.06
N SER A 227 -6.09 -11.81 18.39
CA SER A 227 -4.63 -11.68 18.57
C SER A 227 -4.14 -10.27 18.28
N THR A 228 -4.69 -9.58 17.28
CA THR A 228 -4.40 -8.15 17.02
C THR A 228 -4.95 -7.17 18.07
N GLN A 229 -6.03 -7.51 18.79
CA GLN A 229 -6.58 -6.67 19.86
C GLN A 229 -5.87 -6.89 21.21
N GLN A 230 -5.23 -8.05 21.39
CA GLN A 230 -4.50 -8.44 22.59
C GLN A 230 -2.97 -8.28 22.46
N GLU A 231 -2.45 -7.77 21.34
CA GLU A 231 -1.04 -7.41 21.19
C GLU A 231 -0.67 -6.12 21.96
N GLY A 232 -0.87 -6.16 23.27
CA GLY A 232 0.16 -5.72 24.20
C GLY A 232 1.34 -6.69 24.14
N GLY A 233 2.14 -6.59 23.08
CA GLY A 233 3.44 -7.24 22.93
C GLY A 233 3.39 -8.72 22.55
N ALA A 234 3.74 -9.03 21.31
CA ALA A 234 4.69 -10.11 21.12
C ALA A 234 5.97 -9.72 21.88
N GLN A 235 6.03 -10.11 23.17
CA GLN A 235 7.30 -10.13 23.88
C GLN A 235 8.17 -11.16 23.16
N GLY A 236 8.92 -10.71 22.14
CA GLY A 236 10.24 -11.28 21.93
C GLY A 236 10.90 -11.25 23.29
N LEU A 237 11.22 -12.42 23.85
CA LEU A 237 11.77 -12.54 25.20
C LEU A 237 12.94 -11.56 25.32
N VAL A 238 12.72 -10.46 26.04
CA VAL A 238 13.78 -9.49 26.32
C VAL A 238 14.60 -10.12 27.41
N PHE A 239 15.69 -10.80 27.01
CA PHE A 239 16.62 -11.40 27.94
C PHE A 239 17.43 -10.28 28.62
N GLU A 240 17.40 -10.22 29.96
CA GLU A 240 18.15 -9.22 30.73
C GLU A 240 19.67 -9.36 30.58
N ASN A 241 20.15 -10.56 30.21
CA ASN A 241 21.57 -10.86 30.02
C ASN A 241 21.79 -11.94 28.94
N LEU A 242 23.00 -11.96 28.36
CA LEU A 242 23.38 -12.92 27.31
C LEU A 242 23.28 -14.39 27.76
N GLU A 243 23.48 -14.63 29.06
CA GLU A 243 23.46 -15.98 29.63
C GLU A 243 22.04 -16.56 29.72
N SER A 244 21.04 -15.75 30.06
CA SER A 244 19.63 -16.16 30.02
C SER A 244 19.15 -16.43 28.58
N CYS A 245 19.60 -15.62 27.62
CA CYS A 245 19.33 -15.85 26.19
C CYS A 245 19.90 -17.19 25.71
N ASN A 246 21.17 -17.48 26.03
CA ASN A 246 21.83 -18.73 25.64
C ASN A 246 21.17 -19.96 26.28
N LYS A 247 20.72 -19.83 27.54
CA LYS A 247 19.99 -20.90 28.22
C LYS A 247 18.64 -21.17 27.56
N ALA A 248 17.87 -20.13 27.28
CA ALA A 248 16.58 -20.24 26.59
C ALA A 248 16.73 -20.81 25.17
N HIS A 249 17.74 -20.38 24.43
CA HIS A 249 18.05 -20.94 23.11
C HIS A 249 18.38 -22.44 23.18
N LYS A 250 19.12 -22.88 24.21
CA LYS A 250 19.44 -24.30 24.42
C LYS A 250 18.21 -25.13 24.78
N GLU A 251 17.31 -24.59 25.59
CA GLU A 251 16.02 -25.24 25.92
C GLU A 251 15.11 -25.32 24.70
N LEU A 252 14.98 -24.23 23.95
CA LEU A 252 14.21 -24.18 22.70
C LEU A 252 14.75 -25.19 21.67
N SER A 253 16.07 -25.28 21.50
CA SER A 253 16.70 -26.23 20.59
C SER A 253 16.39 -27.69 20.96
N LYS A 254 16.35 -28.01 22.26
CA LYS A 254 15.96 -29.33 22.74
C LYS A 254 14.49 -29.62 22.44
N GLU A 255 13.62 -28.65 22.67
CA GLU A 255 12.19 -28.80 22.42
C GLU A 255 11.88 -28.96 20.93
N ILE A 256 12.56 -28.20 20.07
CA ILE A 256 12.48 -28.37 18.60
C ILE A 256 12.92 -29.79 18.20
N LYS A 257 14.00 -30.33 18.79
CA LYS A 257 14.43 -31.71 18.51
C LYS A 257 13.39 -32.74 18.98
N ARG A 258 12.79 -32.53 20.15
CA ARG A 258 11.73 -33.39 20.70
C ARG A 258 10.51 -33.40 19.78
N LEU A 259 10.01 -32.23 19.40
CA LEU A 259 8.86 -32.07 18.51
C LEU A 259 9.12 -32.69 17.13
N LYS A 260 10.33 -32.51 16.58
CA LYS A 260 10.74 -33.16 15.33
C LYS A 260 10.73 -34.68 15.43
N SER A 261 11.16 -35.24 16.55
CA SER A 261 11.09 -36.69 16.80
C SER A 261 9.65 -37.17 16.80
N VAL A 262 8.76 -36.47 17.51
CA VAL A 262 7.33 -36.79 17.59
C VAL A 262 6.66 -36.71 16.21
N LEU A 263 6.95 -35.66 15.44
CA LEU A 263 6.41 -35.52 14.08
C LEU A 263 6.89 -36.64 13.15
N THR A 264 8.15 -37.07 13.31
CA THR A 264 8.73 -38.17 12.52
C THR A 264 8.09 -39.52 12.92
N GLU A 265 7.85 -39.75 14.21
CA GLU A 265 7.17 -40.95 14.72
C GLU A 265 5.73 -41.07 14.19
N HIS A 266 5.02 -39.94 14.05
CA HIS A 266 3.67 -39.90 13.51
C HIS A 266 3.60 -39.72 11.98
N GLY A 267 4.73 -39.74 11.28
CA GLY A 267 4.77 -39.63 9.81
C GLY A 267 4.27 -38.29 9.25
N ILE A 268 4.31 -37.23 10.05
CA ILE A 268 3.84 -35.89 9.66
C ILE A 268 4.99 -35.12 8.99
N PRO A 269 4.88 -34.77 7.68
CA PRO A 269 5.93 -34.02 7.00
C PRO A 269 6.03 -32.59 7.54
N TYR A 270 7.24 -32.14 7.87
CA TYR A 270 7.53 -30.74 8.23
C TYR A 270 8.74 -30.21 7.44
N THR A 271 8.57 -29.04 6.81
CA THR A 271 9.65 -28.33 6.10
C THR A 271 10.24 -27.23 6.99
N ARG A 272 11.56 -27.00 6.91
CA ARG A 272 12.19 -25.84 7.55
C ARG A 272 11.82 -24.56 6.78
N PRO A 273 11.43 -23.47 7.46
CA PRO A 273 11.56 -22.14 6.88
C PRO A 273 13.05 -21.86 6.62
N VAL A 274 13.37 -21.40 5.42
CA VAL A 274 14.72 -20.97 5.05
C VAL A 274 14.97 -19.61 5.70
N GLU A 275 15.70 -19.62 6.82
CA GLU A 275 16.29 -18.41 7.38
C GLU A 275 17.70 -18.23 6.80
N THR A 276 17.83 -17.24 5.92
CA THR A 276 19.10 -16.70 5.46
C THR A 276 19.78 -15.92 6.57
N SER A 277 20.87 -16.47 7.11
CA SER A 277 22.04 -15.75 7.60
C SER A 277 23.26 -16.60 7.20
N SER A 278 24.40 -16.10 6.79
CA SER A 278 25.07 -14.85 7.08
C SER A 278 26.15 -14.60 6.02
N SER A 279 26.49 -13.32 5.86
CA SER A 279 27.75 -12.85 5.25
C SER A 279 28.94 -13.40 6.03
N GLU A 280 29.89 -14.06 5.34
CA GLU A 280 31.31 -13.91 5.65
C GLU A 280 32.15 -13.79 4.38
N HIS A 281 33.01 -12.78 4.42
CA HIS A 281 34.06 -12.44 3.47
C HIS A 281 35.02 -13.61 3.22
N LEU A 282 35.34 -13.86 1.95
CA LEU A 282 36.71 -14.23 1.57
C LEU A 282 37.12 -13.45 0.31
N GLY A 283 38.27 -12.80 0.39
CA GLY A 283 38.76 -11.85 -0.59
C GLY A 283 39.58 -12.43 -1.74
N SER A 284 39.61 -11.60 -2.80
CA SER A 284 40.57 -11.49 -3.91
C SER A 284 40.61 -12.61 -4.95
N LYS A 285 40.29 -12.27 -6.21
CA LYS A 285 41.27 -11.78 -7.20
C LYS A 285 40.56 -11.39 -8.50
N THR A 286 40.87 -10.19 -8.99
CA THR A 286 40.58 -9.72 -10.35
C THR A 286 41.43 -10.51 -11.37
N PRO A 287 40.92 -10.69 -12.60
CA PRO A 287 41.74 -10.25 -13.72
C PRO A 287 40.94 -9.55 -14.82
N THR A 288 41.43 -8.38 -15.20
CA THR A 288 41.13 -7.64 -16.43
C THR A 288 42.09 -8.13 -17.53
N GLY A 289 41.60 -8.42 -18.74
CA GLY A 289 42.48 -8.64 -19.90
C GLY A 289 41.80 -9.32 -21.09
N ARG A 290 41.70 -8.60 -22.21
CA ARG A 290 41.04 -8.94 -23.49
C ARG A 290 41.84 -9.91 -24.38
N THR A 291 41.13 -10.73 -25.16
CA THR A 291 41.29 -11.02 -26.61
C THR A 291 40.10 -11.92 -27.02
N ALA A 292 39.11 -11.49 -27.82
CA ALA A 292 39.10 -11.36 -29.29
C ALA A 292 39.27 -12.70 -30.04
N GLU A 293 38.15 -13.39 -30.33
CA GLU A 293 38.00 -14.17 -31.58
C GLU A 293 36.52 -14.35 -31.99
N GLN A 294 36.10 -13.38 -32.80
CA GLN A 294 35.18 -13.41 -33.94
C GLN A 294 34.70 -14.78 -34.48
N LEU A 295 33.39 -15.04 -34.44
CA LEU A 295 32.65 -15.64 -35.57
C LEU A 295 31.26 -15.00 -35.75
N ARG A 296 31.17 -14.30 -36.88
CA ARG A 296 30.03 -13.79 -37.68
C ARG A 296 29.00 -14.92 -37.94
N GLY A 297 27.68 -14.79 -38.05
CA GLY A 297 26.77 -13.69 -38.32
C GLY A 297 25.81 -14.06 -39.47
N ASN A 298 24.52 -14.31 -39.14
CA ASN A 298 23.28 -14.24 -39.98
C ASN A 298 22.99 -15.32 -41.06
N PRO A 299 21.79 -15.36 -41.70
CA PRO A 299 20.44 -15.63 -41.16
C PRO A 299 19.55 -16.51 -42.11
N GLY A 300 18.33 -16.90 -41.71
CA GLY A 300 17.17 -16.97 -42.62
C GLY A 300 16.63 -18.32 -43.14
N LEU A 301 15.34 -18.53 -42.86
CA LEU A 301 14.22 -19.08 -43.68
C LEU A 301 14.31 -20.43 -44.44
N LEU A 302 13.32 -21.29 -44.15
CA LEU A 302 12.44 -22.07 -45.04
C LEU A 302 11.44 -22.81 -44.11
N GLY A 303 10.11 -22.78 -44.21
CA GLY A 303 9.23 -22.67 -45.37
C GLY A 303 8.85 -24.08 -45.86
N ASN A 304 7.67 -24.58 -45.45
CA ASN A 304 6.73 -25.51 -46.15
C ASN A 304 5.90 -26.31 -45.11
N THR A 305 4.58 -26.16 -45.00
CA THR A 305 3.50 -26.75 -45.85
C THR A 305 3.69 -28.23 -46.21
N LEU A 306 3.00 -29.11 -45.48
CA LEU A 306 1.88 -29.94 -45.95
C LEU A 306 1.11 -30.48 -44.75
#